data_AF-K1JW03-F1
#
_entry.id   AF-K1JW03-F1
#
_cell.length_a   1.000
_cell.length_b   1.000
_cell.length_c   1.000
_cell.angle_alpha   90.00
_cell.angle_beta   90.00
_cell.angle_gamma   90.00
#
_symmetry.space_group_name_H-M   'P 1'
#
loop_
_entity.id
_entity.type
_entity.pdbx_description
1 polymer ?
#
loop_
_entity_poly.entity_id
_entity_poly.type
_entity_poly.pdbx_seq_one_letter_code
_entity_poly.pdbx_strand_id
1 'polypeptide(L)'
;MSVHITRRALIGSASAAAALWLTGCATTAAPREENIRPATFSNLGARAAPATPLTAKRIPMPVVDAFKGDGIFFFDDDEGAQFRITDLIRENNRYKVEEDYAFGKPHGFSWGSGAVGIMRDGRRVPPENPTGLRPEGDHVVIEFDGREKLELRVTLEAYDVSGQEIRDFLRTRGNMPTKAALFMGEERFPAGSVAYAATLWIIQDELLALSHTAFTGSNNIEDFSERFTKETPYCLNVLPGDGVTPVGLRFEKTIKKKTGKEKIKTRRGTKTRTVELPQNGLVNVYHTKSGTIFCQRSKPDPVVKARWDLRYLNGTRTLTVDFPTLIDSLSIGLMTANRGKLMPAFAEELTPTSRKTRVIPTAVWLKNERIRDSQYRFNKTAATAVKAAIEASRPRRKAWEAANESDVTRRARALQAKKAASGKARRTPAKKR
;
A
#
# COMPACT_ATOMS: atom_id res chain seq x y z
N MET A 1 6.68 6.44 -23.18
CA MET A 1 6.04 5.59 -24.21
C MET A 1 4.54 5.68 -24.02
N SER A 2 3.83 6.33 -24.95
CA SER A 2 2.37 6.37 -24.94
C SER A 2 1.83 5.03 -25.41
N VAL A 3 0.99 4.39 -24.59
CA VAL A 3 0.29 3.16 -24.98
C VAL A 3 -1.09 3.55 -25.50
N HIS A 4 -1.38 3.23 -26.76
CA HIS A 4 -2.71 3.33 -27.36
C HIS A 4 -3.31 1.93 -27.50
N ILE A 5 -4.50 1.72 -26.93
CA ILE A 5 -5.25 0.46 -27.05
C ILE A 5 -6.35 0.68 -28.10
N THR A 6 -6.14 0.13 -29.29
CA THR A 6 -7.15 0.08 -30.37
C THR A 6 -8.02 -1.17 -30.25
N ARG A 7 -9.35 -1.01 -30.22
CA ARG A 7 -10.35 -2.09 -30.28
C ARG A 7 -10.49 -2.63 -31.71
N ARG A 8 -10.48 -3.97 -31.85
CA ARG A 8 -10.86 -4.70 -33.07
C ARG A 8 -12.38 -4.78 -33.22
N ALA A 9 -12.82 -4.76 -34.47
CA ALA A 9 -14.19 -4.91 -34.97
C ALA A 9 -14.62 -6.39 -35.12
N LEU A 10 -15.94 -6.63 -35.15
CA LEU A 10 -16.71 -7.73 -35.79
C LEU A 10 -18.22 -7.44 -35.52
N ILE A 11 -19.00 -6.87 -36.46
CA ILE A 11 -19.78 -7.44 -37.60
C ILE A 11 -21.11 -8.14 -37.23
N GLY A 12 -22.21 -7.69 -37.87
CA GLY A 12 -23.46 -8.42 -38.15
C GLY A 12 -24.74 -7.61 -37.86
N SER A 13 -25.29 -6.76 -38.74
CA SER A 13 -26.33 -7.00 -39.79
C SER A 13 -27.61 -7.69 -39.27
N ALA A 14 -28.87 -7.29 -39.51
CA ALA A 14 -29.49 -6.49 -40.56
C ALA A 14 -30.96 -6.07 -40.22
N SER A 15 -31.43 -4.95 -40.83
CA SER A 15 -32.78 -4.61 -41.37
C SER A 15 -34.03 -4.64 -40.45
N ALA A 16 -35.02 -3.73 -40.52
CA ALA A 16 -35.61 -3.05 -41.68
C ALA A 16 -36.32 -1.71 -41.32
N ALA A 17 -36.66 -0.98 -42.39
CA ALA A 17 -37.04 0.43 -42.47
C ALA A 17 -38.49 0.79 -42.07
N ALA A 18 -38.69 2.05 -41.68
CA ALA A 18 -39.80 2.88 -42.15
C ALA A 18 -39.42 4.37 -42.04
N ALA A 19 -39.53 5.09 -43.15
CA ALA A 19 -39.28 6.51 -43.28
C ALA A 19 -40.54 7.33 -42.94
N LEU A 20 -40.37 8.55 -42.41
CA LEU A 20 -41.22 9.72 -42.70
C LEU A 20 -40.50 11.01 -42.28
N TRP A 21 -40.69 12.04 -43.12
CA TRP A 21 -39.88 13.26 -43.21
C TRP A 21 -40.35 14.40 -42.28
N LEU A 22 -39.37 15.06 -41.66
CA LEU A 22 -39.19 16.49 -41.32
C LEU A 22 -40.42 17.42 -41.19
N THR A 23 -40.60 17.97 -39.98
CA THR A 23 -40.73 19.43 -39.73
C THR A 23 -40.19 19.78 -38.34
N GLY A 24 -39.29 20.76 -38.28
CA GLY A 24 -38.44 21.04 -37.12
C GLY A 24 -39.09 21.72 -35.92
N CYS A 25 -38.43 21.55 -34.77
CA CYS A 25 -38.35 22.52 -33.67
C CYS A 25 -37.07 22.22 -32.88
N ALA A 26 -36.13 23.16 -32.97
CA ALA A 26 -34.96 23.36 -32.10
C ALA A 26 -34.36 22.11 -31.44
N THR A 27 -33.41 21.46 -32.12
CA THR A 27 -32.38 20.67 -31.46
C THR A 27 -31.58 21.61 -30.56
N THR A 28 -31.93 21.65 -29.28
CA THR A 28 -30.95 21.95 -28.25
C THR A 28 -29.78 21.02 -28.50
N ALA A 29 -28.61 21.61 -28.79
CA ALA A 29 -27.39 20.84 -28.93
C ALA A 29 -27.28 19.94 -27.69
N ALA A 30 -27.38 18.62 -27.91
CA ALA A 30 -27.06 17.66 -26.86
C ALA A 30 -25.68 18.06 -26.33
N PRO A 31 -25.48 18.16 -25.00
CA PRO A 31 -24.17 18.48 -24.47
C PRO A 31 -23.20 17.51 -25.09
N ARG A 32 -22.16 18.05 -25.75
CA ARG A 32 -21.10 17.27 -26.35
C ARG A 32 -20.68 16.25 -25.31
N GLU A 33 -20.93 14.96 -25.57
CA GLU A 33 -20.40 13.87 -24.75
C GLU A 33 -18.88 14.01 -24.85
N GLU A 34 -18.32 14.76 -23.92
CA GLU A 34 -16.90 14.82 -23.71
C GLU A 34 -16.53 13.41 -23.30
N ASN A 35 -16.07 12.62 -24.28
CA ASN A 35 -15.55 11.29 -24.04
C ASN A 35 -14.58 11.43 -22.87
N ILE A 36 -14.98 10.98 -21.68
CA ILE A 36 -14.19 11.05 -20.45
C ILE A 36 -13.04 10.06 -20.64
N ARG A 37 -12.05 10.46 -21.43
CA ARG A 37 -10.80 9.73 -21.59
C ARG A 37 -9.99 10.04 -20.33
N PRO A 38 -9.58 9.01 -19.58
CA PRO A 38 -8.68 9.22 -18.45
C PRO A 38 -7.46 10.01 -18.90
N ALA A 39 -7.01 10.93 -18.06
CA ALA A 39 -5.79 11.69 -18.29
C ALA A 39 -4.62 10.76 -18.63
N THR A 40 -3.72 11.19 -19.52
CA THR A 40 -2.49 10.46 -19.82
C THR A 40 -1.43 10.79 -18.78
N PHE A 41 -0.96 9.78 -18.06
CA PHE A 41 0.08 9.91 -17.04
C PHE A 41 1.42 9.36 -17.54
N SER A 42 2.52 9.86 -16.98
CA SER A 42 3.87 9.38 -17.24
C SER A 42 4.53 8.81 -15.98
N ASN A 43 5.56 7.99 -16.19
CA ASN A 43 6.36 7.37 -15.12
C ASN A 43 5.47 6.61 -14.11
N LEU A 44 4.72 5.62 -14.59
CA LEU A 44 3.75 4.85 -13.80
C LEU A 44 4.18 3.41 -13.54
N GLY A 45 3.67 2.87 -12.43
CA GLY A 45 3.69 1.45 -12.13
C GLY A 45 4.90 0.98 -11.34
N ALA A 46 4.90 -0.31 -11.00
CA ALA A 46 5.86 -0.89 -10.06
C ALA A 46 7.31 -0.95 -10.57
N ARG A 47 7.53 -0.79 -11.88
CA ARG A 47 8.88 -0.68 -12.49
C ARG A 47 9.38 0.76 -12.62
N ALA A 48 8.47 1.73 -12.59
CA ALA A 48 8.82 3.13 -12.75
C ALA A 48 9.67 3.62 -11.59
N ALA A 49 10.57 4.56 -11.88
CA ALA A 49 11.27 5.28 -10.83
C ALA A 49 10.23 6.00 -9.95
N PRO A 50 10.45 6.10 -8.62
CA PRO A 50 9.57 6.85 -7.75
C PRO A 50 9.30 8.24 -8.31
N ALA A 51 8.07 8.72 -8.17
CA ALA A 51 7.68 10.02 -8.70
C ALA A 51 8.55 11.13 -8.10
N THR A 52 9.27 11.83 -8.97
CA THR A 52 9.98 13.07 -8.66
C THR A 52 9.50 14.12 -9.66
N PRO A 53 9.16 15.34 -9.22
CA PRO A 53 8.64 16.35 -10.13
C PRO A 53 9.83 17.02 -10.83
N LEU A 54 10.33 16.38 -11.88
CA LEU A 54 11.60 16.72 -12.55
C LEU A 54 11.65 18.14 -13.12
N THR A 55 10.49 18.74 -13.42
CA THR A 55 10.36 20.11 -13.93
C THR A 55 10.16 21.14 -12.84
N ALA A 56 9.94 20.72 -11.59
CA ALA A 56 9.70 21.61 -10.46
C ALA A 56 11.01 22.13 -9.85
N LYS A 57 11.03 23.41 -9.47
CA LYS A 57 12.19 23.98 -8.77
C LYS A 57 12.25 23.44 -7.34
N ARG A 58 13.37 22.82 -6.97
CA ARG A 58 13.62 22.39 -5.59
C ARG A 58 13.81 23.62 -4.68
N ILE A 59 13.17 23.59 -3.51
CA ILE A 59 13.24 24.62 -2.48
C ILE A 59 14.18 24.11 -1.37
N PRO A 60 15.33 24.77 -1.13
CA PRO A 60 16.16 24.47 0.03
C PRO A 60 15.43 24.88 1.32
N MET A 61 15.13 23.92 2.19
CA MET A 61 14.57 24.19 3.52
C MET A 61 14.92 23.08 4.52
N PRO A 62 15.05 23.41 5.82
CA PRO A 62 15.12 22.40 6.87
C PRO A 62 13.86 21.53 6.88
N VAL A 63 14.02 20.21 6.98
CA VAL A 63 12.90 19.26 6.93
C VAL A 63 11.86 19.53 8.03
N VAL A 64 12.29 19.92 9.22
CA VAL A 64 11.41 20.24 10.35
C VAL A 64 10.42 21.38 10.03
N ASP A 65 10.79 22.31 9.15
CA ASP A 65 9.96 23.48 8.88
C ASP A 65 8.68 23.12 8.10
N ALA A 66 8.68 22.01 7.35
CA ALA A 66 7.49 21.50 6.68
C ALA A 66 6.39 21.06 7.65
N PHE A 67 6.74 20.79 8.91
CA PHE A 67 5.82 20.32 9.95
C PHE A 67 5.32 21.45 10.87
N LYS A 68 5.88 22.66 10.77
CA LYS A 68 5.48 23.82 11.58
C LYS A 68 4.24 24.50 11.01
N GLY A 69 3.60 25.33 11.83
CA GLY A 69 2.42 26.11 11.43
C GLY A 69 1.24 25.21 11.09
N ASP A 70 0.74 25.31 9.85
CA ASP A 70 -0.32 24.43 9.34
C ASP A 70 0.16 22.98 9.12
N GLY A 71 1.47 22.74 9.16
CA GLY A 71 2.05 21.42 8.93
C GLY A 71 1.91 20.95 7.49
N ILE A 72 1.82 19.63 7.34
CA ILE A 72 1.89 18.96 6.07
C ILE A 72 0.65 18.10 5.83
N PHE A 73 0.17 18.11 4.59
CA PHE A 73 -1.05 17.44 4.19
C PHE A 73 -0.73 16.25 3.29
N PHE A 74 -1.54 15.21 3.39
CA PHE A 74 -1.44 13.99 2.60
C PHE A 74 -2.81 13.64 2.04
N PHE A 75 -2.84 12.98 0.88
CA PHE A 75 -4.06 12.49 0.26
C PHE A 75 -3.90 11.05 -0.21
N ASP A 76 -4.79 10.17 0.25
CA ASP A 76 -5.01 8.85 -0.33
C ASP A 76 -6.36 8.83 -1.05
N ASP A 77 -6.30 8.90 -2.38
CA ASP A 77 -7.47 9.13 -3.23
C ASP A 77 -8.23 10.42 -2.87
N ASP A 78 -9.44 10.30 -2.32
CA ASP A 78 -10.29 11.41 -1.89
C ASP A 78 -10.25 11.67 -0.37
N GLU A 79 -9.38 10.95 0.35
CA GLU A 79 -9.23 11.03 1.80
C GLU A 79 -7.97 11.83 2.15
N GLY A 80 -8.13 12.90 2.93
CA GLY A 80 -7.03 13.74 3.37
C GLY A 80 -6.60 13.46 4.81
N ALA A 81 -5.31 13.59 5.08
CA ALA A 81 -4.76 13.67 6.44
C ALA A 81 -3.88 14.92 6.60
N GLN A 82 -3.74 15.40 7.83
CA GLN A 82 -2.89 16.53 8.17
C GLN A 82 -1.99 16.17 9.35
N PHE A 83 -0.69 16.28 9.20
CA PHE A 83 0.29 16.07 10.26
C PHE A 83 0.97 17.40 10.60
N ARG A 84 1.02 17.76 11.88
CA ARG A 84 1.63 19.04 12.31
C ARG A 84 2.28 18.96 13.69
N ILE A 85 3.24 19.84 13.90
CA ILE A 85 3.74 20.18 15.24
C ILE A 85 2.68 21.04 15.93
N THR A 86 2.23 20.60 17.10
CA THR A 86 1.19 21.30 17.88
C THR A 86 1.76 22.26 18.91
N ASP A 87 3.00 22.02 19.34
CA ASP A 87 3.74 22.90 20.25
C ASP A 87 5.16 23.09 19.74
N LEU A 88 5.59 24.35 19.61
CA LEU A 88 6.94 24.73 19.17
C LEU A 88 7.96 24.66 20.32
N ILE A 89 7.53 24.43 21.55
CA ILE A 89 8.41 24.13 22.68
C ILE A 89 8.80 22.66 22.60
N ARG A 90 10.11 22.40 22.68
CA ARG A 90 10.63 21.03 22.74
C ARG A 90 10.71 20.56 24.17
N GLU A 91 10.09 19.43 24.46
CA GLU A 91 10.26 18.72 25.73
C GLU A 91 11.16 17.50 25.51
N ASN A 92 12.24 17.33 26.26
CA ASN A 92 13.20 16.23 26.04
C ASN A 92 13.67 16.13 24.58
N ASN A 93 13.94 17.27 23.96
CA ASN A 93 14.34 17.41 22.55
C ASN A 93 13.32 16.90 21.51
N ARG A 94 12.03 16.78 21.86
CA ARG A 94 10.96 16.42 20.92
C ARG A 94 9.89 17.50 20.86
N TYR A 95 9.36 17.74 19.67
CA TYR A 95 8.13 18.50 19.46
C TYR A 95 6.93 17.59 19.71
N LYS A 96 5.87 18.15 20.30
CA LYS A 96 4.57 17.48 20.32
C LYS A 96 3.93 17.58 18.93
N VAL A 97 3.36 16.47 18.47
CA VAL A 97 2.74 16.37 17.15
C VAL A 97 1.32 15.82 17.25
N GLU A 98 0.56 16.04 16.20
CA GLU A 98 -0.77 15.48 15.99
C GLU A 98 -0.93 15.15 14.50
N GLU A 99 -1.69 14.09 14.23
CA GLU A 99 -2.13 13.76 12.89
C GLU A 99 -3.66 13.62 12.87
N ASP A 100 -4.30 14.48 12.08
CA ASP A 100 -5.73 14.45 11.84
C ASP A 100 -6.03 13.56 10.64
N TYR A 101 -6.73 12.44 10.87
CA TYR A 101 -7.16 11.50 9.84
C TYR A 101 -8.51 10.86 10.21
N ALA A 102 -9.28 10.46 9.20
CA ALA A 102 -10.53 9.73 9.44
C ALA A 102 -10.23 8.30 9.94
N PHE A 103 -11.00 7.83 10.93
CA PHE A 103 -10.81 6.51 11.52
C PHE A 103 -10.80 5.39 10.46
N GLY A 104 -9.79 4.52 10.53
CA GLY A 104 -9.60 3.41 9.59
C GLY A 104 -9.04 3.81 8.22
N LYS A 105 -8.57 5.05 8.05
CA LYS A 105 -7.90 5.51 6.84
C LYS A 105 -6.38 5.52 6.99
N PRO A 106 -5.62 5.47 5.87
CA PRO A 106 -4.16 5.46 5.93
C PRO A 106 -3.56 6.78 6.43
N HIS A 107 -2.51 6.67 7.23
CA HIS A 107 -1.74 7.81 7.74
C HIS A 107 -0.84 8.42 6.66
N GLY A 108 -0.59 9.72 6.79
CA GLY A 108 0.30 10.50 5.95
C GLY A 108 1.76 10.14 6.13
N PHE A 109 2.18 9.59 7.26
CA PHE A 109 3.48 8.95 7.43
C PHE A 109 3.31 7.58 8.06
N SER A 110 3.29 6.54 7.23
CA SER A 110 3.25 5.15 7.70
C SER A 110 4.33 4.30 7.05
N TRP A 111 4.43 3.06 7.53
CA TRP A 111 5.25 1.99 6.98
C TRP A 111 5.08 1.92 5.45
N GLY A 112 6.17 2.17 4.72
CA GLY A 112 6.16 2.21 3.25
C GLY A 112 5.50 0.97 2.61
N SER A 113 5.13 1.09 1.33
CA SER A 113 4.53 0.01 0.50
C SER A 113 3.09 -0.43 0.78
N GLY A 114 2.36 0.22 1.68
CA GLY A 114 0.94 -0.08 1.92
C GLY A 114 0.71 -1.19 2.95
N ALA A 115 1.66 -1.36 3.88
CA ALA A 115 1.50 -2.25 5.02
C ALA A 115 0.32 -1.81 5.89
N VAL A 116 -0.44 -2.79 6.38
CA VAL A 116 -1.60 -2.60 7.26
C VAL A 116 -1.23 -2.55 8.74
N GLY A 117 0.04 -2.81 9.07
CA GLY A 117 0.58 -2.79 10.42
C GLY A 117 1.97 -3.42 10.48
N ILE A 118 2.55 -3.40 11.68
CA ILE A 118 3.79 -4.10 12.01
C ILE A 118 3.50 -5.34 12.85
N MET A 119 4.44 -6.28 12.86
CA MET A 119 4.35 -7.48 13.67
C MET A 119 5.15 -7.31 14.95
N ARG A 120 4.51 -7.58 16.09
CA ARG A 120 5.11 -7.60 17.43
C ARG A 120 4.63 -8.81 18.19
N ASP A 121 5.55 -9.66 18.67
CA ASP A 121 5.21 -10.86 19.45
C ASP A 121 4.12 -11.73 18.79
N GLY A 122 4.18 -11.87 17.45
CA GLY A 122 3.19 -12.59 16.67
C GLY A 122 1.84 -11.89 16.52
N ARG A 123 1.70 -10.60 16.86
CA ARG A 123 0.47 -9.83 16.69
C ARG A 123 0.67 -8.71 15.70
N ARG A 124 -0.34 -8.46 14.87
CA ARG A 124 -0.41 -7.23 14.08
C ARG A 124 -0.75 -6.07 15.00
N VAL A 125 0.12 -5.07 15.02
CA VAL A 125 -0.10 -3.79 15.67
C VAL A 125 -0.43 -2.79 14.56
N PRO A 126 -1.61 -2.15 14.59
CA PRO A 126 -1.98 -1.15 13.60
C PRO A 126 -1.04 0.06 13.68
N PRO A 127 -1.02 0.94 12.66
CA PRO A 127 -0.38 2.25 12.77
C PRO A 127 -0.91 2.97 14.01
N GLU A 128 0.02 3.26 14.92
CA GLU A 128 -0.28 3.95 16.17
C GLU A 128 -0.22 5.47 15.93
N ASN A 129 -0.61 6.28 16.91
CA ASN A 129 -0.64 7.73 16.76
C ASN A 129 0.77 8.31 16.90
N PRO A 130 1.17 9.26 16.05
CA PRO A 130 2.44 9.96 16.25
C PRO A 130 2.37 10.78 17.54
N THR A 131 3.38 10.65 18.39
CA THR A 131 3.45 11.33 19.70
C THR A 131 4.57 12.36 19.80
N GLY A 132 5.62 12.19 18.99
CA GLY A 132 6.76 13.09 19.00
C GLY A 132 7.41 13.23 17.64
N LEU A 133 8.04 14.39 17.41
CA LEU A 133 8.93 14.62 16.29
C LEU A 133 10.23 15.24 16.76
N ARG A 134 11.35 14.66 16.37
CA ARG A 134 12.70 15.12 16.74
C ARG A 134 13.54 15.40 15.50
N PRO A 135 14.06 16.62 15.31
CA PRO A 135 15.00 16.89 14.23
C PRO A 135 16.36 16.24 14.47
N GLU A 136 16.91 15.62 13.44
CA GLU A 136 18.25 15.02 13.41
C GLU A 136 18.95 15.43 12.10
N GLY A 137 19.65 16.57 12.10
CA GLY A 137 20.41 17.02 10.92
C GLY A 137 19.52 17.26 9.70
N ASP A 138 19.66 16.41 8.68
CA ASP A 138 18.97 16.47 7.38
C ASP A 138 17.60 15.78 7.35
N HIS A 139 17.14 15.27 8.49
CA HIS A 139 15.89 14.54 8.62
C HIS A 139 15.21 14.75 9.96
N VAL A 140 14.03 14.17 10.11
CA VAL A 140 13.30 14.12 11.38
C VAL A 140 13.03 12.67 11.75
N VAL A 141 12.90 12.41 13.05
CA VAL A 141 12.43 11.14 13.61
C VAL A 141 11.02 11.37 14.11
N ILE A 142 10.06 10.61 13.57
CA ILE A 142 8.69 10.55 14.06
C ILE A 142 8.59 9.37 15.02
N GLU A 143 8.21 9.64 16.26
CA GLU A 143 7.97 8.67 17.31
C GLU A 143 6.47 8.37 17.37
N PHE A 144 6.12 7.09 17.30
CA PHE A 144 4.75 6.61 17.48
C PHE A 144 4.56 6.14 18.94
N ASP A 145 3.32 6.13 19.45
CA ASP A 145 3.01 5.53 20.75
C ASP A 145 3.22 3.99 20.73
N GLY A 146 2.61 3.26 21.65
CA GLY A 146 2.74 1.80 21.71
C GLY A 146 3.71 1.24 22.73
N ARG A 147 3.60 -0.08 22.92
CA ARG A 147 4.38 -0.82 23.92
C ARG A 147 5.86 -0.94 23.52
N GLU A 148 6.14 -0.96 22.23
CA GLU A 148 7.48 -0.84 21.65
C GLU A 148 7.49 0.32 20.68
N LYS A 149 8.22 1.38 21.01
CA LYS A 149 8.27 2.60 20.20
C LYS A 149 8.78 2.30 18.80
N LEU A 150 8.01 2.63 17.78
CA LEU A 150 8.51 2.75 16.42
C LEU A 150 9.10 4.16 16.23
N GLU A 151 10.31 4.21 15.68
CA GLU A 151 10.90 5.42 15.15
C GLU A 151 10.98 5.36 13.62
N LEU A 152 10.23 6.24 12.95
CA LEU A 152 10.31 6.43 11.51
C LEU A 152 11.17 7.65 11.19
N ARG A 153 12.24 7.45 10.44
CA ARG A 153 13.07 8.56 9.94
C ARG A 153 12.54 9.04 8.62
N VAL A 154 12.41 10.35 8.49
CA VAL A 154 11.81 11.01 7.32
C VAL A 154 12.69 12.17 6.88
N THR A 155 13.10 12.14 5.62
CA THR A 155 13.60 13.35 4.94
C THR A 155 12.61 13.76 3.86
N LEU A 156 12.53 15.06 3.62
CA LEU A 156 11.61 15.68 2.67
C LEU A 156 12.39 16.51 1.66
N GLU A 157 12.04 16.37 0.39
CA GLU A 157 12.46 17.30 -0.64
C GLU A 157 11.26 18.16 -1.05
N ALA A 158 11.38 19.47 -0.83
CA ALA A 158 10.35 20.43 -1.18
C ALA A 158 10.52 20.92 -2.62
N TYR A 159 9.42 21.00 -3.36
CA TYR A 159 9.37 21.46 -4.74
C TYR A 159 8.28 22.51 -4.90
N ASP A 160 8.58 23.62 -5.55
CA ASP A 160 7.59 24.58 -6.02
C ASP A 160 6.82 23.98 -7.19
N VAL A 161 5.55 23.68 -6.96
CA VAL A 161 4.66 23.05 -7.95
C VAL A 161 3.65 24.03 -8.53
N SER A 162 3.80 25.33 -8.27
CA SER A 162 2.94 26.38 -8.81
C SER A 162 2.81 26.26 -10.33
N GLY A 163 1.58 26.30 -10.84
CA GLY A 163 1.26 26.16 -12.27
C GLY A 163 1.27 24.74 -12.81
N GLN A 164 1.69 23.73 -12.03
CA GLN A 164 1.67 22.33 -12.47
C GLN A 164 0.30 21.70 -12.26
N GLU A 165 -0.01 20.66 -13.05
CA GLU A 165 -1.29 19.97 -13.00
C GLU A 165 -1.41 19.14 -11.72
N ILE A 166 -2.51 19.32 -10.98
CA ILE A 166 -2.71 18.70 -9.68
C ILE A 166 -2.75 17.16 -9.79
N ARG A 167 -3.37 16.65 -10.86
CA ARG A 167 -3.55 15.22 -11.11
C ARG A 167 -2.23 14.43 -11.11
N ASP A 168 -1.13 15.03 -11.56
CA ASP A 168 0.17 14.34 -11.69
C ASP A 168 0.83 14.03 -10.34
N PHE A 169 0.38 14.70 -9.28
CA PHE A 169 0.87 14.58 -7.92
C PHE A 169 -0.02 13.71 -7.04
N LEU A 170 -1.21 13.32 -7.52
CA LEU A 170 -2.09 12.40 -6.80
C LEU A 170 -1.80 10.96 -7.22
N ARG A 171 -0.83 10.38 -6.51
CA ARG A 171 -0.33 9.03 -6.74
C ARG A 171 -0.62 8.13 -5.54
N THR A 172 -0.73 6.84 -5.81
CA THR A 172 -0.71 5.76 -4.83
C THR A 172 0.74 5.38 -4.50
N ARG A 173 0.96 4.63 -3.41
CA ARG A 173 2.29 4.11 -3.05
C ARG A 173 2.91 3.22 -4.12
N GLY A 174 2.08 2.55 -4.91
CA GLY A 174 2.48 1.75 -6.07
C GLY A 174 2.84 2.56 -7.31
N ASN A 175 2.94 3.89 -7.18
CA ASN A 175 3.24 4.83 -8.27
C ASN A 175 2.21 4.77 -9.41
N MET A 176 0.95 4.59 -9.06
CA MET A 176 -0.20 4.69 -9.98
C MET A 176 -1.02 5.93 -9.65
N PRO A 177 -1.70 6.59 -10.61
CA PRO A 177 -2.63 7.67 -10.30
C PRO A 177 -3.73 7.17 -9.35
N THR A 178 -4.18 8.04 -8.43
CA THR A 178 -5.37 7.75 -7.62
C THR A 178 -6.62 7.76 -8.50
N LYS A 179 -7.75 7.26 -8.01
CA LYS A 179 -9.00 7.29 -8.78
C LYS A 179 -9.44 8.73 -9.02
N ALA A 180 -9.34 9.60 -8.02
CA ALA A 180 -9.62 11.02 -8.15
C ALA A 180 -8.80 11.65 -9.29
N ALA A 181 -7.49 11.35 -9.34
CA ALA A 181 -6.61 11.86 -10.40
C ALA A 181 -7.06 11.49 -11.81
N LEU A 182 -7.59 10.27 -12.01
CA LEU A 182 -8.07 9.81 -13.33
C LEU A 182 -9.23 10.65 -13.89
N PHE A 183 -9.99 11.31 -13.01
CA PHE A 183 -11.17 12.11 -13.36
C PHE A 183 -10.97 13.61 -13.18
N MET A 184 -9.76 14.05 -12.84
CA MET A 184 -9.42 15.47 -12.81
C MET A 184 -9.25 16.03 -14.22
N GLY A 185 -9.56 17.30 -14.38
CA GLY A 185 -9.38 18.06 -15.61
C GLY A 185 -7.97 18.66 -15.67
N GLU A 186 -7.90 19.93 -16.01
CA GLU A 186 -6.66 20.70 -16.11
C GLU A 186 -6.44 21.60 -14.87
N GLU A 187 -6.96 21.21 -13.70
CA GLU A 187 -6.79 21.98 -12.49
C GLU A 187 -5.30 22.06 -12.12
N ARG A 188 -4.82 23.29 -11.88
CA ARG A 188 -3.40 23.59 -11.61
C ARG A 188 -3.20 24.13 -10.20
N PHE A 189 -2.01 23.88 -9.66
CA PHE A 189 -1.60 24.43 -8.37
C PHE A 189 -1.47 25.97 -8.44
N PRO A 190 -2.04 26.73 -7.49
CA PRO A 190 -1.84 28.17 -7.40
C PRO A 190 -0.42 28.52 -6.93
N ALA A 191 -0.04 29.79 -7.08
CA ALA A 191 1.25 30.30 -6.60
C ALA A 191 1.46 30.02 -5.10
N GLY A 192 2.69 29.63 -4.73
CA GLY A 192 3.05 29.27 -3.36
C GLY A 192 2.68 27.83 -2.97
N SER A 193 2.32 27.00 -3.94
CA SER A 193 2.05 25.57 -3.74
C SER A 193 3.36 24.78 -3.66
N VAL A 194 3.51 23.99 -2.60
CA VAL A 194 4.68 23.14 -2.38
C VAL A 194 4.25 21.69 -2.29
N ALA A 195 4.92 20.83 -3.07
CA ALA A 195 4.85 19.38 -2.90
C ALA A 195 6.15 18.87 -2.26
N TYR A 196 6.00 17.97 -1.32
CA TYR A 196 7.08 17.32 -0.60
C TYR A 196 7.16 15.85 -1.03
N ALA A 197 8.32 15.46 -1.51
CA ALA A 197 8.61 14.07 -1.81
C ALA A 197 9.38 13.44 -0.64
N ALA A 198 8.82 12.37 -0.07
CA ALA A 198 9.27 11.81 1.20
C ALA A 198 10.13 10.57 1.01
N THR A 199 11.26 10.51 1.72
CA THR A 199 12.08 9.31 1.85
C THR A 199 12.06 8.85 3.30
N LEU A 200 11.72 7.59 3.52
CA LEU A 200 11.48 6.99 4.82
C LEU A 200 12.52 5.90 5.09
N TRP A 201 12.92 5.69 6.35
CA TRP A 201 13.72 4.54 6.79
C TRP A 201 13.61 4.28 8.29
N ILE A 202 14.15 3.15 8.70
CA ILE A 202 14.13 2.61 10.06
C ILE A 202 15.56 2.19 10.44
N ILE A 203 15.86 2.09 11.74
CA ILE A 203 17.21 1.75 12.24
C ILE A 203 17.37 0.31 12.74
N GLN A 204 16.31 -0.48 12.60
CA GLN A 204 16.26 -1.91 12.90
C GLN A 204 15.41 -2.61 11.85
N ASP A 205 15.56 -3.92 11.69
CA ASP A 205 14.68 -4.68 10.80
C ASP A 205 13.23 -4.58 11.31
N GLU A 206 12.29 -4.28 10.42
CA GLU A 206 10.89 -4.12 10.76
C GLU A 206 10.01 -5.08 9.95
N LEU A 207 9.13 -5.81 10.62
CA LEU A 207 8.31 -6.83 10.00
C LEU A 207 6.92 -6.27 9.66
N LEU A 208 6.68 -6.06 8.37
CA LEU A 208 5.49 -5.43 7.83
C LEU A 208 4.42 -6.46 7.49
N ALA A 209 3.22 -6.29 8.04
CA ALA A 209 2.03 -7.01 7.61
C ALA A 209 1.43 -6.34 6.37
N LEU A 210 1.34 -7.05 5.25
CA LEU A 210 0.95 -6.46 3.96
C LEU A 210 -0.58 -6.45 3.71
N SER A 211 -1.35 -7.24 4.46
CA SER A 211 -2.80 -7.35 4.27
C SER A 211 -3.51 -7.81 5.55
N HIS A 212 -4.73 -7.32 5.77
CA HIS A 212 -5.59 -7.78 6.86
C HIS A 212 -6.10 -9.21 6.65
N THR A 213 -6.29 -9.62 5.40
CA THR A 213 -7.03 -10.85 5.04
C THR A 213 -6.17 -11.92 4.40
N ALA A 214 -4.95 -11.62 3.97
CA ALA A 214 -4.06 -12.61 3.37
C ALA A 214 -3.49 -13.57 4.43
N PHE A 215 -3.58 -14.87 4.16
CA PHE A 215 -2.93 -15.95 4.91
C PHE A 215 -2.63 -17.13 3.99
N THR A 216 -1.65 -17.96 4.35
CA THR A 216 -1.18 -19.08 3.51
C THR A 216 -2.04 -20.34 3.64
N GLY A 217 -2.98 -20.35 4.59
CA GLY A 217 -3.80 -21.51 4.94
C GLY A 217 -3.08 -22.52 5.85
N SER A 218 -1.96 -22.14 6.47
CA SER A 218 -1.20 -22.97 7.40
C SER A 218 -1.18 -22.37 8.80
N ASN A 219 -1.10 -23.20 9.85
CA ASN A 219 -1.14 -22.72 11.24
C ASN A 219 0.24 -22.26 11.74
N ASN A 220 1.31 -22.90 11.25
CA ASN A 220 2.71 -22.63 11.62
C ASN A 220 3.63 -22.84 10.40
N ILE A 221 4.91 -22.49 10.54
CA ILE A 221 5.89 -22.61 9.44
C ILE A 221 6.17 -24.06 9.03
N GLU A 222 6.10 -25.02 9.96
CA GLU A 222 6.20 -26.46 9.67
C GLU A 222 5.10 -26.87 8.69
N ASP A 223 3.83 -26.67 9.07
CA ASP A 223 2.63 -26.94 8.26
C ASP A 223 2.70 -26.23 6.91
N PHE A 224 3.21 -25.00 6.88
CA PHE A 224 3.42 -24.24 5.64
C PHE A 224 4.44 -24.93 4.74
N SER A 225 5.63 -25.21 5.25
CA SER A 225 6.68 -25.85 4.46
C SER A 225 6.27 -27.24 3.99
N GLU A 226 5.61 -28.04 4.84
CA GLU A 226 5.12 -29.39 4.54
C GLU A 226 4.11 -29.37 3.39
N ARG A 227 3.11 -28.48 3.48
CA ARG A 227 2.07 -28.34 2.45
C ARG A 227 2.66 -28.08 1.07
N PHE A 228 3.76 -27.35 1.02
CA PHE A 228 4.44 -26.98 -0.23
C PHE A 228 5.75 -27.77 -0.44
N THR A 229 5.83 -29.01 0.06
CA THR A 229 6.89 -29.97 -0.34
C THR A 229 6.54 -30.78 -1.59
N LYS A 230 5.24 -30.99 -1.83
CA LYS A 230 4.67 -31.81 -2.92
C LYS A 230 4.69 -31.05 -4.26
N GLU A 231 3.97 -31.54 -5.25
CA GLU A 231 3.99 -30.99 -6.61
C GLU A 231 3.51 -29.53 -6.70
N THR A 232 2.56 -29.12 -5.85
CA THR A 232 1.95 -27.80 -5.88
C THR A 232 2.81 -26.77 -5.11
N PRO A 233 3.35 -25.73 -5.76
CA PRO A 233 4.07 -24.66 -5.08
C PRO A 233 3.11 -23.64 -4.42
N TYR A 234 3.65 -22.84 -3.50
CA TYR A 234 2.98 -21.65 -2.99
C TYR A 234 3.20 -20.46 -3.92
N CYS A 235 2.15 -19.94 -4.54
CA CYS A 235 2.26 -18.76 -5.40
C CYS A 235 2.47 -17.49 -4.56
N LEU A 236 3.44 -16.69 -4.97
CA LEU A 236 3.66 -15.38 -4.36
C LEU A 236 2.63 -14.37 -4.86
N ASN A 237 2.42 -13.32 -4.09
CA ASN A 237 1.71 -12.14 -4.56
C ASN A 237 2.55 -11.45 -5.64
N VAL A 238 1.96 -11.19 -6.79
CA VAL A 238 2.63 -10.61 -7.95
C VAL A 238 2.11 -9.19 -8.17
N LEU A 239 3.02 -8.24 -8.39
CA LEU A 239 2.63 -6.91 -8.84
C LEU A 239 2.40 -6.92 -10.36
N PRO A 240 1.35 -6.24 -10.85
CA PRO A 240 1.11 -6.15 -12.28
C PRO A 240 2.24 -5.40 -12.99
N GLY A 241 2.57 -5.83 -14.20
CA GLY A 241 3.54 -5.16 -15.06
C GLY A 241 3.81 -5.95 -16.33
N ASP A 242 4.32 -5.27 -17.35
CA ASP A 242 4.65 -5.89 -18.62
C ASP A 242 5.75 -6.95 -18.44
N GLY A 243 5.53 -8.11 -19.06
CA GLY A 243 6.47 -9.24 -19.04
C GLY A 243 6.64 -9.94 -17.69
N VAL A 244 5.85 -9.60 -16.67
CA VAL A 244 5.97 -10.21 -15.34
C VAL A 244 5.50 -11.66 -15.38
N THR A 245 6.38 -12.58 -14.99
CA THR A 245 6.06 -14.01 -14.89
C THR A 245 5.81 -14.36 -13.42
N PRO A 246 4.61 -14.85 -13.05
CA PRO A 246 4.33 -15.22 -11.66
C PRO A 246 5.22 -16.40 -11.24
N VAL A 247 5.59 -16.44 -9.96
CA VAL A 247 6.44 -17.51 -9.41
C VAL A 247 5.84 -18.15 -8.18
N GLY A 248 6.28 -19.37 -7.89
CA GLY A 248 5.88 -20.12 -6.71
C GLY A 248 7.04 -20.83 -6.01
N LEU A 249 6.91 -20.99 -4.70
CA LEU A 249 7.87 -21.63 -3.81
C LEU A 249 7.51 -23.08 -3.54
N ARG A 250 8.49 -23.98 -3.61
CA ARG A 250 8.33 -25.37 -3.14
C ARG A 250 9.56 -25.80 -2.36
N PHE A 251 9.33 -26.32 -1.16
CA PHE A 251 10.38 -26.83 -0.28
C PHE A 251 10.77 -28.24 -0.70
N GLU A 252 12.05 -28.59 -0.56
CA GLU A 252 12.49 -29.98 -0.80
C GLU A 252 12.07 -30.90 0.34
N LYS A 253 12.10 -30.37 1.56
CA LYS A 253 11.77 -31.08 2.80
C LYS A 253 11.04 -30.12 3.73
N THR A 254 10.19 -30.68 4.58
CA THR A 254 9.53 -29.94 5.67
C THR A 254 10.59 -29.34 6.58
N ILE A 255 10.44 -28.04 6.88
CA ILE A 255 11.22 -27.36 7.91
C ILE A 255 10.78 -27.94 9.25
N LYS A 256 11.73 -28.40 10.06
CA LYS A 256 11.44 -28.89 11.41
C LYS A 256 12.00 -27.92 12.44
N LYS A 257 11.20 -27.60 13.46
CA LYS A 257 11.65 -26.83 14.62
C LYS A 257 12.90 -27.46 15.24
N LYS A 258 13.96 -26.67 15.41
CA LYS A 258 15.17 -27.06 16.15
C LYS A 258 15.26 -26.24 17.43
N THR A 259 15.47 -26.91 18.55
CA THR A 259 15.62 -26.26 19.85
C THR A 259 17.02 -26.48 20.42
N GLY A 260 17.48 -25.50 21.19
CA GLY A 260 18.74 -25.52 21.90
C GLY A 260 18.57 -24.95 23.31
N LYS A 261 19.66 -24.89 24.07
CA LYS A 261 19.69 -24.33 25.43
C LYS A 261 20.44 -23.00 25.41
N GLU A 262 19.81 -21.95 25.93
CA GLU A 262 20.39 -20.61 26.11
C GLU A 262 20.58 -20.34 27.61
N LYS A 263 21.76 -19.83 28.00
CA LYS A 263 22.04 -19.40 29.37
C LYS A 263 21.73 -17.92 29.52
N ILE A 264 20.84 -17.57 30.45
CA ILE A 264 20.42 -16.20 30.74
C ILE A 264 20.93 -15.85 32.14
N LYS A 265 21.64 -14.72 32.25
CA LYS A 265 22.02 -14.16 33.56
C LYS A 265 20.80 -13.51 34.19
N THR A 266 20.49 -13.90 35.43
CA THR A 266 19.45 -13.28 36.25
C THR A 266 20.06 -12.73 37.53
N ARG A 267 19.34 -11.86 38.25
CA ARG A 267 19.77 -11.37 39.57
C ARG A 267 20.05 -12.50 40.60
N ARG A 268 19.50 -13.70 40.40
CA ARG A 268 19.65 -14.88 41.28
C ARG A 268 20.63 -15.94 40.73
N GLY A 269 21.39 -15.63 39.68
CA GLY A 269 22.34 -16.56 39.05
C GLY A 269 22.03 -16.86 37.58
N THR A 270 22.68 -17.89 37.01
CA THR A 270 22.51 -18.27 35.60
C THR A 270 21.37 -19.28 35.44
N LYS A 271 20.34 -18.93 34.67
CA LYS A 271 19.22 -19.84 34.34
C LYS A 271 19.39 -20.34 32.90
N THR A 272 19.10 -21.63 32.67
CA THR A 272 19.06 -22.18 31.31
C THR A 272 17.62 -22.21 30.81
N ARG A 273 17.38 -21.74 29.59
CA ARG A 273 16.07 -21.75 28.92
C ARG A 273 16.19 -22.48 27.58
N THR A 274 15.20 -23.30 27.24
CA THR A 274 15.08 -23.87 25.89
C THR A 274 14.63 -22.78 24.93
N VAL A 275 15.39 -22.59 23.85
CA VAL A 275 15.08 -21.63 22.79
C VAL A 275 15.06 -22.31 21.44
N GLU A 276 14.31 -21.74 20.50
CA GLU A 276 14.39 -22.16 19.11
C GLU A 276 15.65 -21.59 18.46
N LEU A 277 16.39 -22.43 17.75
CA LEU A 277 17.62 -22.04 17.06
C LEU A 277 17.26 -21.46 15.67
N PRO A 278 17.94 -20.40 15.22
CA PRO A 278 17.85 -19.95 13.83
C PRO A 278 18.20 -21.08 12.85
N GLN A 279 17.52 -21.12 11.71
CA GLN A 279 17.75 -22.12 10.67
C GLN A 279 17.79 -21.44 9.31
N ASN A 280 18.44 -22.08 8.34
CA ASN A 280 18.43 -21.64 6.96
C ASN A 280 18.44 -22.82 6.01
N GLY A 281 18.19 -22.54 4.73
CA GLY A 281 18.25 -23.52 3.68
C GLY A 281 17.86 -22.93 2.32
N LEU A 282 17.54 -23.82 1.39
CA LEU A 282 17.12 -23.45 0.04
C LEU A 282 15.66 -23.84 -0.20
N VAL A 283 14.97 -23.04 -1.02
CA VAL A 283 13.63 -23.30 -1.54
C VAL A 283 13.65 -23.20 -3.05
N ASN A 284 13.00 -24.13 -3.74
CA ASN A 284 12.93 -24.14 -5.19
C ASN A 284 11.89 -23.11 -5.67
N VAL A 285 12.26 -22.32 -6.66
CA VAL A 285 11.40 -21.30 -7.28
C VAL A 285 11.00 -21.76 -8.68
N TYR A 286 9.70 -21.76 -8.95
CA TYR A 286 9.12 -22.19 -10.23
C TYR A 286 8.38 -21.03 -10.89
N HIS A 287 8.41 -20.96 -12.21
CA HIS A 287 7.41 -20.19 -12.94
C HIS A 287 6.04 -20.85 -12.78
N THR A 288 5.01 -20.04 -12.59
CA THR A 288 3.64 -20.50 -12.45
C THR A 288 2.77 -20.00 -13.60
N LYS A 289 1.62 -20.64 -13.80
CA LYS A 289 0.68 -20.24 -14.85
C LYS A 289 -0.07 -18.97 -14.42
N SER A 290 -0.19 -18.01 -15.33
CA SER A 290 -1.00 -16.81 -15.14
C SER A 290 -2.48 -17.12 -15.36
N GLY A 291 -3.38 -16.40 -14.67
CA GLY A 291 -4.83 -16.49 -14.90
C GLY A 291 -5.51 -17.75 -14.35
N THR A 292 -4.80 -18.57 -13.57
CA THR A 292 -5.38 -19.74 -12.90
C THR A 292 -5.73 -19.43 -11.45
N ILE A 293 -6.85 -19.98 -10.98
CA ILE A 293 -7.29 -19.84 -9.56
C ILE A 293 -6.32 -20.57 -8.63
N PHE A 294 -5.79 -21.70 -9.07
CA PHE A 294 -4.84 -22.51 -8.31
C PHE A 294 -3.41 -22.30 -8.80
N CYS A 295 -2.47 -22.38 -7.87
CA CYS A 295 -1.05 -22.29 -8.19
C CYS A 295 -0.62 -23.55 -8.95
N GLN A 296 -0.22 -23.39 -10.21
CA GLN A 296 0.26 -24.48 -11.04
C GLN A 296 1.59 -24.11 -11.66
N ARG A 297 2.48 -25.09 -11.74
CA ARG A 297 3.80 -24.93 -12.35
C ARG A 297 3.65 -24.83 -13.86
N SER A 298 4.40 -23.92 -14.47
CA SER A 298 4.48 -23.80 -15.92
C SER A 298 5.45 -24.83 -16.51
N LYS A 299 6.47 -25.23 -15.75
CA LYS A 299 7.50 -26.20 -16.16
C LYS A 299 7.86 -27.19 -15.03
N PRO A 300 8.32 -28.40 -15.37
CA PRO A 300 8.69 -29.46 -14.42
C PRO A 300 10.05 -29.24 -13.73
N ASP A 301 10.83 -28.23 -14.11
CA ASP A 301 12.09 -27.90 -13.44
C ASP A 301 12.02 -26.55 -12.72
N PRO A 302 12.73 -26.40 -11.58
CA PRO A 302 12.87 -25.12 -10.92
C PRO A 302 13.70 -24.18 -11.79
N VAL A 303 13.34 -22.90 -11.78
CA VAL A 303 14.09 -21.87 -12.51
C VAL A 303 15.32 -21.45 -11.72
N VAL A 304 15.21 -21.40 -10.39
CA VAL A 304 16.32 -21.11 -9.48
C VAL A 304 16.02 -21.63 -8.07
N LYS A 305 17.03 -21.65 -7.20
CA LYS A 305 16.85 -21.80 -5.75
C LYS A 305 16.98 -20.44 -5.05
N ALA A 306 16.07 -20.13 -4.15
CA ALA A 306 16.15 -18.99 -3.25
C ALA A 306 16.60 -19.44 -1.86
N ARG A 307 17.27 -18.56 -1.12
CA ARG A 307 17.68 -18.85 0.27
C ARG A 307 16.53 -18.48 1.20
N TRP A 308 16.27 -19.31 2.20
CA TRP A 308 15.38 -18.96 3.29
C TRP A 308 16.11 -18.96 4.62
N ASP A 309 15.69 -18.07 5.52
CA ASP A 309 16.17 -17.98 6.90
C ASP A 309 14.95 -17.96 7.84
N LEU A 310 14.95 -18.83 8.83
CA LEU A 310 13.95 -18.89 9.90
C LEU A 310 14.56 -18.26 11.16
N ARG A 311 13.97 -17.15 11.59
CA ARG A 311 14.45 -16.36 12.74
C ARG A 311 13.29 -15.66 13.45
N TYR A 312 13.56 -15.11 14.62
CA TYR A 312 12.61 -14.21 15.29
C TYR A 312 12.96 -12.76 14.94
N LEU A 313 11.95 -12.00 14.51
CA LEU A 313 12.02 -10.56 14.29
C LEU A 313 10.94 -9.90 15.14
N ASN A 314 11.33 -8.98 16.03
CA ASN A 314 10.42 -8.25 16.92
C ASN A 314 9.44 -9.20 17.66
N GLY A 315 10.00 -10.26 18.25
CA GLY A 315 9.25 -11.32 18.96
C GLY A 315 8.44 -12.27 18.06
N THR A 316 8.45 -12.08 16.74
CA THR A 316 7.63 -12.83 15.78
C THR A 316 8.46 -13.85 15.01
N ARG A 317 8.03 -15.12 15.04
CA ARG A 317 8.68 -16.20 14.27
C ARG A 317 8.44 -15.99 12.77
N THR A 318 9.53 -15.89 12.01
CA THR A 318 9.51 -15.38 10.64
C THR A 318 10.42 -16.20 9.74
N LEU A 319 9.89 -16.62 8.59
CA LEU A 319 10.62 -17.21 7.49
C LEU A 319 10.84 -16.16 6.40
N THR A 320 12.05 -15.64 6.28
CA THR A 320 12.42 -14.70 5.21
C THR A 320 12.91 -15.45 3.99
N VAL A 321 12.65 -14.92 2.78
CA VAL A 321 13.10 -15.52 1.53
C VAL A 321 13.88 -14.50 0.70
N ASP A 322 15.15 -14.82 0.47
CA ASP A 322 16.09 -14.04 -0.31
C ASP A 322 16.16 -14.60 -1.74
N PHE A 323 15.49 -13.90 -2.66
CA PHE A 323 15.40 -14.29 -4.06
C PHE A 323 16.61 -13.80 -4.86
N PRO A 324 17.24 -14.63 -5.70
CA PRO A 324 18.27 -14.21 -6.64
C PRO A 324 17.80 -13.12 -7.60
N THR A 325 18.72 -12.29 -8.10
CA THR A 325 18.43 -11.15 -9.00
C THR A 325 17.78 -11.55 -10.32
N LEU A 326 17.96 -12.80 -10.76
CA LEU A 326 17.29 -13.37 -11.94
C LEU A 326 15.75 -13.37 -11.79
N ILE A 327 15.23 -13.44 -10.56
CA ILE A 327 13.80 -13.32 -10.32
C ILE A 327 13.42 -11.85 -10.25
N ASP A 328 12.51 -11.46 -11.14
CA ASP A 328 11.95 -10.11 -11.21
C ASP A 328 11.32 -9.71 -9.87
N SER A 329 11.59 -8.48 -9.42
CA SER A 329 11.02 -7.93 -8.19
C SER A 329 9.50 -7.96 -8.19
N LEU A 330 8.86 -7.70 -9.33
CA LEU A 330 7.39 -7.67 -9.43
C LEU A 330 6.81 -9.08 -9.24
N SER A 331 7.51 -10.12 -9.66
CA SER A 331 7.11 -11.53 -9.48
C SER A 331 7.09 -11.97 -8.02
N ILE A 332 7.79 -11.25 -7.14
CA ILE A 332 7.85 -11.50 -5.70
C ILE A 332 7.10 -10.42 -4.89
N GLY A 333 6.27 -9.62 -5.56
CA GLY A 333 5.39 -8.66 -4.92
C GLY A 333 6.06 -7.34 -4.53
N LEU A 334 7.24 -7.04 -5.10
CA LEU A 334 8.03 -5.86 -4.78
C LEU A 334 8.15 -4.92 -5.98
N MET A 335 8.02 -3.62 -5.73
CA MET A 335 8.40 -2.61 -6.72
C MET A 335 9.90 -2.71 -6.99
N THR A 336 10.32 -2.42 -8.22
CA THR A 336 11.73 -2.47 -8.62
C THR A 336 12.59 -1.58 -7.73
N ALA A 337 12.12 -0.39 -7.38
CA ALA A 337 12.80 0.54 -6.48
C ALA A 337 12.95 0.05 -5.02
N ASN A 338 12.22 -1.00 -4.64
CA ASN A 338 12.22 -1.60 -3.30
C ASN A 338 13.01 -2.91 -3.24
N ARG A 339 13.52 -3.41 -4.38
CA ARG A 339 14.41 -4.57 -4.40
C ARG A 339 15.67 -4.27 -3.58
N GLY A 340 16.04 -5.18 -2.68
CA GLY A 340 17.17 -4.99 -1.76
C GLY A 340 16.86 -4.12 -0.54
N LYS A 341 15.66 -3.55 -0.43
CA LYS A 341 15.20 -2.74 0.71
C LYS A 341 14.11 -3.43 1.51
N LEU A 342 13.23 -4.11 0.78
CA LEU A 342 12.21 -5.00 1.30
C LEU A 342 12.57 -6.44 0.94
N MET A 343 12.38 -7.35 1.88
CA MET A 343 12.57 -8.79 1.68
C MET A 343 11.25 -9.52 1.91
N PRO A 344 10.76 -10.34 0.95
CA PRO A 344 9.55 -11.12 1.16
C PRO A 344 9.71 -12.09 2.33
N ALA A 345 8.65 -12.26 3.11
CA ALA A 345 8.67 -13.09 4.30
C ALA A 345 7.31 -13.73 4.59
N PHE A 346 7.31 -14.69 5.50
CA PHE A 346 6.14 -15.31 6.08
C PHE A 346 6.26 -15.27 7.60
N ALA A 347 5.22 -14.82 8.28
CA ALA A 347 5.23 -14.66 9.73
C ALA A 347 4.11 -15.47 10.39
N GLU A 348 4.39 -16.00 11.57
CA GLU A 348 3.37 -16.58 12.44
C GLU A 348 2.61 -15.48 13.19
N GLU A 349 1.32 -15.37 12.92
CA GLU A 349 0.40 -14.44 13.56
C GLU A 349 -0.55 -15.19 14.51
N LEU A 350 -0.63 -14.72 15.74
CA LEU A 350 -1.66 -15.07 16.71
C LEU A 350 -3.00 -14.46 16.30
N THR A 351 -3.99 -15.32 16.08
CA THR A 351 -5.35 -14.87 15.77
C THR A 351 -5.97 -14.13 16.97
N PRO A 352 -6.67 -13.00 16.75
CA PRO A 352 -7.24 -12.20 17.85
C PRO A 352 -8.22 -12.96 18.75
N THR A 353 -8.98 -13.89 18.17
CA THR A 353 -10.15 -14.51 18.81
C THR A 353 -9.91 -15.89 19.39
N SER A 354 -8.90 -16.64 18.91
CA SER A 354 -8.82 -18.08 19.20
C SER A 354 -7.50 -18.56 19.81
N ARG A 355 -6.53 -17.65 20.05
CA ARG A 355 -5.14 -17.98 20.41
C ARG A 355 -4.46 -19.00 19.49
N LYS A 356 -5.07 -19.33 18.34
CA LYS A 356 -4.45 -20.14 17.29
C LYS A 356 -3.48 -19.29 16.50
N THR A 357 -2.44 -19.91 16.01
CA THR A 357 -1.48 -19.30 15.10
C THR A 357 -1.91 -19.53 13.66
N ARG A 358 -1.58 -18.60 12.77
CA ARG A 358 -1.66 -18.75 11.31
C ARG A 358 -0.42 -18.16 10.67
N VAL A 359 -0.03 -18.65 9.50
CA VAL A 359 1.05 -18.09 8.70
C VAL A 359 0.49 -17.09 7.70
N ILE A 360 1.08 -15.90 7.68
CA ILE A 360 0.68 -14.79 6.82
C ILE A 360 1.86 -14.32 5.95
N PRO A 361 1.60 -13.86 4.71
CA PRO A 361 2.60 -13.15 3.93
C PRO A 361 2.95 -11.80 4.58
N THR A 362 4.24 -11.51 4.66
CA THR A 362 4.82 -10.28 5.21
C THR A 362 5.99 -9.80 4.35
N ALA A 363 6.52 -8.64 4.68
CA ALA A 363 7.82 -8.20 4.18
C ALA A 363 8.68 -7.70 5.34
N VAL A 364 9.99 -7.91 5.28
CA VAL A 364 10.94 -7.28 6.18
C VAL A 364 11.44 -6.01 5.51
N TRP A 365 11.21 -4.86 6.14
CA TRP A 365 11.96 -3.66 5.84
C TRP A 365 13.31 -3.77 6.51
N LEU A 366 14.36 -3.79 5.69
CA LEU A 366 15.72 -3.95 6.16
C LEU A 366 16.20 -2.67 6.84
N LYS A 367 16.94 -2.85 7.94
CA LYS A 367 17.58 -1.76 8.68
C LYS A 367 18.35 -0.82 7.76
N ASN A 368 18.17 0.49 7.99
CA ASN A 368 18.80 1.61 7.29
C ASN A 368 18.47 1.74 5.79
N GLU A 369 17.65 0.85 5.24
CA GLU A 369 17.29 0.91 3.83
C GLU A 369 16.23 1.98 3.56
N ARG A 370 16.53 2.88 2.61
CA ARG A 370 15.73 4.07 2.33
C ARG A 370 14.68 3.83 1.26
N ILE A 371 13.41 3.94 1.63
CA ILE A 371 12.27 3.81 0.72
C ILE A 371 11.75 5.19 0.35
N ARG A 372 11.76 5.50 -0.94
CA ARG A 372 11.14 6.70 -1.50
C ARG A 372 9.66 6.43 -1.70
N ASP A 373 8.82 7.21 -1.03
CA ASP A 373 7.38 7.12 -1.21
C ASP A 373 6.98 7.87 -2.49
N SER A 374 6.12 7.25 -3.29
CA SER A 374 5.60 7.87 -4.53
C SER A 374 4.43 8.80 -4.27
N GLN A 375 3.83 8.75 -3.07
CA GLN A 375 2.78 9.70 -2.69
C GLN A 375 3.41 11.02 -2.24
N TYR A 376 2.94 12.13 -2.79
CA TYR A 376 3.38 13.44 -2.36
C TYR A 376 2.66 13.87 -1.09
N ARG A 377 3.33 14.74 -0.33
CA ARG A 377 2.72 15.53 0.73
C ARG A 377 2.70 16.99 0.29
N PHE A 378 1.90 17.84 0.93
CA PHE A 378 1.61 19.18 0.44
C PHE A 378 1.63 20.21 1.57
N ASN A 379 2.00 21.44 1.26
CA ASN A 379 1.68 22.56 2.16
C ASN A 379 0.18 22.90 2.07
N LYS A 380 -0.31 23.78 2.96
CA LYS A 380 -1.74 24.15 2.99
C LYS A 380 -2.26 24.70 1.67
N THR A 381 -1.50 25.57 1.00
CA THR A 381 -1.90 26.16 -0.29
C THR A 381 -2.15 25.08 -1.34
N ALA A 382 -1.20 24.17 -1.52
CA ALA A 382 -1.33 23.04 -2.43
C ALA A 382 -2.45 22.08 -2.00
N ALA A 383 -2.58 21.80 -0.70
CA ALA A 383 -3.60 20.91 -0.16
C ALA A 383 -5.03 21.43 -0.38
N THR A 384 -5.25 22.73 -0.23
CA THR A 384 -6.55 23.36 -0.51
C THR A 384 -6.91 23.22 -1.99
N ALA A 385 -5.95 23.43 -2.89
CA ALA A 385 -6.15 23.23 -4.31
C ALA A 385 -6.46 21.77 -4.66
N VAL A 386 -5.75 20.81 -4.04
CA VAL A 386 -6.02 19.36 -4.17
C VAL A 386 -7.45 19.03 -3.73
N LYS A 387 -7.87 19.50 -2.55
CA LYS A 387 -9.25 19.25 -2.05
C LYS A 387 -10.29 19.78 -3.05
N ALA A 388 -10.11 21.00 -3.55
CA ALA A 388 -11.02 21.58 -4.54
C ALA A 388 -11.07 20.77 -5.84
N ALA A 389 -9.91 20.31 -6.34
CA ALA A 389 -9.84 19.48 -7.55
C ALA A 389 -10.49 18.10 -7.34
N ILE A 390 -10.31 17.48 -6.17
CA ILE A 390 -10.97 16.21 -5.81
C ILE A 390 -12.49 16.41 -5.85
N GLU A 391 -13.03 17.45 -5.20
CA GLU A 391 -14.46 17.75 -5.20
C GLU A 391 -14.99 17.99 -6.63
N ALA A 392 -14.27 18.76 -7.44
CA ALA A 392 -14.64 19.03 -8.85
C ALA A 392 -14.61 17.77 -9.73
N SER A 393 -13.82 16.75 -9.37
CA SER A 393 -13.77 15.47 -10.09
C SER A 393 -14.91 14.51 -9.73
N ARG A 394 -15.58 14.70 -8.58
CA ARG A 394 -16.59 13.76 -8.07
C ARG A 394 -17.75 13.49 -9.03
N PRO A 395 -18.35 14.47 -9.73
CA PRO A 395 -19.44 14.21 -10.66
C PRO A 395 -19.00 13.29 -11.82
N ARG A 396 -17.83 13.55 -12.39
CA ARG A 396 -17.23 12.76 -13.48
C ARG A 396 -16.97 11.33 -13.03
N ARG A 397 -16.38 11.17 -11.85
CA ARG A 397 -16.17 9.85 -11.21
C ARG A 397 -17.50 9.12 -11.00
N LYS A 398 -18.51 9.77 -10.42
CA LYS A 398 -19.83 9.16 -10.16
C LYS A 398 -20.51 8.71 -11.44
N ALA A 399 -20.47 9.53 -12.49
CA ALA A 399 -21.03 9.18 -13.80
C ALA A 399 -20.34 7.95 -14.40
N TRP A 400 -19.00 7.91 -14.35
CA TRP A 400 -18.24 6.76 -14.81
C TRP A 400 -18.52 5.50 -13.98
N GLU A 401 -18.54 5.60 -12.66
CA GLU A 401 -18.85 4.48 -11.78
C GLU A 401 -20.27 3.93 -12.03
N ALA A 402 -21.27 4.79 -12.27
CA ALA A 402 -22.62 4.37 -12.60
C ALA A 402 -22.71 3.67 -13.96
N ALA A 403 -21.96 4.16 -14.96
CA ALA A 403 -21.91 3.55 -16.29
C ALA A 403 -21.14 2.21 -16.34
N ASN A 404 -20.24 1.99 -15.38
CA ASN A 404 -19.37 0.80 -15.33
C ASN A 404 -19.66 -0.12 -14.12
N GLU A 405 -20.76 0.12 -13.39
CA GLU A 405 -21.15 -0.73 -12.26
C GLU A 405 -21.60 -2.10 -12.80
N SER A 406 -20.95 -3.17 -12.35
CA SER A 406 -21.41 -4.53 -12.69
C SER A 406 -22.78 -4.80 -12.05
N ASP A 407 -23.60 -5.62 -12.70
CA ASP A 407 -24.92 -6.03 -12.20
C ASP A 407 -24.86 -6.64 -10.79
N VAL A 408 -23.79 -7.37 -10.49
CA VAL A 408 -23.54 -7.97 -9.17
C VAL A 408 -23.32 -6.87 -8.12
N THR A 409 -22.50 -5.86 -8.44
CA THR A 409 -22.20 -4.73 -7.54
C THR A 409 -23.45 -3.88 -7.30
N ARG A 410 -24.23 -3.61 -8.36
CA ARG A 410 -25.50 -2.87 -8.31
C ARG A 410 -26.52 -3.55 -7.39
N ARG A 411 -26.68 -4.88 -7.53
CA ARG A 411 -27.57 -5.69 -6.66
C ARG A 411 -27.07 -5.73 -5.21
N ALA A 412 -25.77 -5.86 -4.98
CA ALA A 412 -25.18 -5.86 -3.64
C ALA A 412 -25.40 -4.51 -2.92
N ARG A 413 -25.21 -3.39 -3.63
CA ARG A 413 -25.46 -2.04 -3.10
C ARG A 413 -26.94 -1.82 -2.79
N ALA A 414 -27.85 -2.26 -3.67
CA ALA A 414 -29.29 -2.19 -3.42
C ALA A 414 -29.71 -3.00 -2.18
N LEU A 415 -29.12 -4.18 -1.97
CA LEU A 415 -29.35 -5.01 -0.78
C LEU A 415 -28.80 -4.34 0.49
N GLN A 416 -27.62 -3.71 0.44
CA GLN A 416 -27.06 -2.97 1.57
C GLN A 416 -27.90 -1.73 1.91
N ALA A 417 -28.36 -0.98 0.91
CA ALA A 417 -29.24 0.18 1.11
C ALA A 417 -30.58 -0.23 1.73
N LYS A 418 -31.20 -1.33 1.29
CA LYS A 418 -32.40 -1.90 1.91
C LYS A 418 -32.17 -2.30 3.37
N LYS A 419 -31.03 -2.95 3.67
CA LYS A 419 -30.66 -3.29 5.06
C LYS A 419 -30.47 -2.04 5.93
N ALA A 420 -29.78 -1.02 5.43
CA ALA A 420 -29.57 0.23 6.16
C ALA A 420 -30.90 0.97 6.43
N ALA A 421 -31.81 0.99 5.46
CA ALA A 421 -33.15 1.56 5.62
C ALA A 421 -33.99 0.77 6.66
N SER A 422 -33.96 -0.56 6.62
CA SER A 422 -34.65 -1.39 7.63
C SER A 422 -34.06 -1.25 9.05
N GLY A 423 -32.75 -1.01 9.16
CA GLY A 423 -32.07 -0.79 10.43
C GLY A 423 -32.41 0.58 11.05
N LYS A 424 -32.62 1.61 10.23
CA LYS A 424 -33.13 2.91 10.67
C LYS A 424 -34.60 2.84 11.12
N ALA A 425 -35.46 2.10 10.41
CA ALA A 425 -36.87 1.93 10.79
C ALA A 425 -37.04 1.23 12.16
N ARG A 426 -36.14 0.31 12.51
CA ARG A 426 -36.14 -0.40 13.79
C ARG A 426 -35.64 0.44 14.98
N ARG A 427 -35.07 1.63 14.73
CA ARG A 427 -34.52 2.57 15.72
C ARG A 427 -35.42 3.79 15.97
N THR A 428 -36.69 3.72 15.59
CA THR A 428 -37.68 4.73 15.98
C THR A 428 -38.06 4.49 17.45
N PRO A 429 -37.96 5.49 18.36
CA PRO A 429 -38.22 5.26 19.78
C PRO A 429 -39.70 4.92 20.00
N ALA A 430 -39.96 3.84 20.72
CA ALA A 430 -41.30 3.53 21.21
C ALA A 430 -41.83 4.72 22.00
N LYS A 431 -43.02 5.20 21.63
CA LYS A 431 -43.72 6.31 22.30
C LYS A 431 -43.72 6.08 23.81
N LYS A 432 -43.25 7.10 24.56
CA LYS A 432 -43.48 7.22 26.00
C LYS A 432 -44.99 7.10 26.26
N ARG A 433 -45.37 6.18 27.13
CA ARG A 433 -46.65 6.18 27.84
C ARG A 433 -46.41 6.68 29.24
#